data_AF-A0A1J9QW33-F1
#
_entry.id   AF-A0A1J9QW33-F1
#
_cell.length_a   1.000
_cell.length_b   1.000
_cell.length_c   1.000
_cell.angle_alpha   90.00
_cell.angle_beta   90.00
_cell.angle_gamma   90.00
#
_symmetry.space_group_name_H-M   'P 1'
#
loop_
_entity.id
_entity.type
_entity.pdbx_description
1 polymer ?
#
loop_
_entity_poly.entity_id
_entity_poly.type
_entity_poly.pdbx_seq_one_letter_code
_entity_poly.pdbx_strand_id
1 'polypeptide(L)'
;MHLTLVLWALILLSALLLLRRKANFTTSTPTAGNALFDPSRSTFEDIESCKAILACTLGGSSRRIPLLSQLQARALPNERLQVAFGIDNAFTTTDVEWYKEFRKLSESHLRVSNSQWKSLATTARQIATTGISSRSRSFALAPLVQTLTLKISLQLFFGLDASTLNNDTMSFIASSINTIWLASKQHSQHPAAITPWHHHHALIAALRALIPSRDPLSPRQNPMTLILPAYETTWRVVLRCLLEVRCSARNHRHSDQACWRAALAAFLHDPTPSAFHEVVDADADADADAERGAAVSAAAVAKEALRLYPPTRRVYRDLPLPAGRVAADVEGVQRDGAVWGGGGVDDARSFWPRRWVAAASGGGGPFLAFGGAPFLCPARAAFGPMMVAVLVAALVEALPEAEFEMDGMLAGEMANVGEPLSNEREAYGDLRVVRK
;
A
#
# COMPACT_ATOMS: atom_id res chain seq x y z
N MET A 1 60.67 32.66 7.16
CA MET A 1 59.56 33.35 7.86
C MET A 1 58.20 33.21 7.19
N HIS A 2 58.09 33.14 5.86
CA HIS A 2 56.78 33.02 5.19
C HIS A 2 56.12 31.63 5.25
N LEU A 3 56.91 30.55 5.27
CA LEU A 3 56.37 29.18 5.29
C LEU A 3 55.69 28.82 6.63
N THR A 4 56.20 29.33 7.74
CA THR A 4 55.64 29.12 9.08
C THR A 4 54.31 29.84 9.28
N LEU A 5 54.14 31.03 8.72
CA LEU A 5 52.88 31.78 8.78
C LEU A 5 51.75 31.09 7.99
N VAL A 6 52.07 30.51 6.83
CA VAL A 6 51.09 29.76 6.02
C VAL A 6 50.67 28.47 6.73
N LEU A 7 51.61 27.77 7.37
CA LEU A 7 51.31 26.55 8.14
C LEU A 7 50.41 26.85 9.34
N TRP A 8 50.67 27.94 10.08
CA TRP A 8 49.82 28.39 11.17
C TRP A 8 48.43 28.82 10.70
N ALA A 9 48.33 29.48 9.55
CA ALA A 9 47.04 29.86 8.96
C ALA A 9 46.21 28.63 8.56
N LEU A 10 46.84 27.58 8.00
CA LEU A 10 46.16 26.33 7.63
C LEU A 10 45.74 25.51 8.87
N ILE A 11 46.54 25.53 9.93
CA ILE A 11 46.19 24.90 11.22
C ILE A 11 45.03 25.64 11.88
N LEU A 12 45.02 26.97 11.84
CA LEU A 12 43.89 27.78 12.34
C LEU A 12 42.63 27.56 11.50
N LEU A 13 42.74 27.46 10.18
CA LEU A 13 41.60 27.22 9.29
C LEU A 13 41.02 25.82 9.49
N SER A 14 41.86 24.81 9.68
CA SER A 14 41.42 23.44 9.98
C SER A 14 40.84 23.31 11.38
N ALA A 15 41.41 24.00 12.38
CA ALA A 15 40.83 24.09 13.72
C ALA A 15 39.47 24.82 13.71
N LEU A 16 39.34 25.91 12.95
CA LEU A 16 38.07 26.63 12.76
C LEU A 16 37.04 25.78 12.01
N LEU A 17 37.44 25.02 10.98
CA LEU A 17 36.56 24.09 10.28
C LEU A 17 36.12 22.92 11.18
N LEU A 18 37.02 22.40 12.03
CA LEU A 18 36.69 21.37 13.02
C LEU A 18 35.78 21.93 14.12
N LEU A 19 35.99 23.16 14.57
CA LEU A 19 35.10 23.87 15.51
C LEU A 19 33.74 24.18 14.88
N ARG A 20 33.67 24.53 13.58
CA ARG A 20 32.41 24.71 12.84
C ARG A 20 31.69 23.37 12.62
N ARG A 21 32.44 22.28 12.39
CA ARG A 21 31.88 20.92 12.33
C ARG A 21 31.38 20.46 13.70
N LYS A 22 32.05 20.83 14.80
CA LYS A 22 31.60 20.60 16.18
C LYS A 22 30.44 21.51 16.61
N ALA A 23 30.36 22.74 16.10
CA ALA A 23 29.26 23.67 16.35
C ALA A 23 28.01 23.31 15.52
N ASN A 24 28.17 22.66 14.37
CA ASN A 24 27.07 22.00 13.66
C ASN A 24 26.77 20.58 14.21
N PHE A 25 27.56 20.12 15.19
CA PHE A 25 27.35 18.92 15.99
C PHE A 25 27.23 19.24 17.49
N THR A 26 26.71 20.43 17.84
CA THR A 26 26.06 20.59 19.13
C THR A 26 24.73 19.85 19.05
N THR A 27 24.85 18.54 19.27
CA THR A 27 23.86 17.75 19.98
C THR A 27 23.25 18.61 21.07
N SER A 28 21.96 18.91 20.92
CA SER A 28 21.11 19.15 22.07
C SER A 28 21.27 17.94 22.98
N THR A 29 22.01 18.10 24.08
CA THR A 29 21.86 17.23 25.23
C THR A 29 20.43 17.39 25.72
N PRO A 30 19.58 16.35 25.68
CA PRO A 30 18.26 16.44 26.26
C PRO A 30 18.41 16.21 27.77
N THR A 31 18.44 17.30 28.53
CA THR A 31 18.20 17.25 29.97
C THR A 31 16.79 17.73 30.27
N ALA A 32 16.05 16.85 30.96
CA ALA A 32 14.69 16.97 31.48
C ALA A 32 13.53 16.60 30.51
N GLY A 33 13.18 15.31 30.51
CA GLY A 33 11.87 14.79 30.09
C GLY A 33 11.75 14.38 28.61
N ASN A 34 12.33 13.23 28.23
CA ASN A 34 12.21 12.63 26.90
C ASN A 34 10.76 12.17 26.60
N ALA A 35 9.85 13.09 26.34
CA ALA A 35 8.59 12.78 25.70
C ALA A 35 8.85 12.56 24.21
N LEU A 36 8.87 11.30 23.77
CA LEU A 36 8.95 10.95 22.34
C LEU A 36 7.81 11.58 21.51
N PHE A 37 6.72 11.94 22.18
CA PHE A 37 5.56 12.58 21.58
C PHE A 37 5.45 14.02 22.09
N ASP A 38 5.51 14.98 21.18
CA ASP A 38 5.13 16.36 21.41
C ASP A 38 3.61 16.42 21.67
N PRO A 39 3.14 16.86 22.86
CA PRO A 39 1.72 16.91 23.18
C PRO A 39 0.91 17.85 22.27
N SER A 40 1.57 18.75 21.54
CA SER A 40 0.92 19.65 20.57
C SER A 40 0.69 19.01 19.20
N ARG A 41 1.26 17.81 18.94
CA ARG A 41 1.18 17.10 17.67
C ARG A 41 0.34 15.82 17.80
N SER A 42 -0.52 15.58 16.82
CA SER A 42 -1.35 14.38 16.74
C SER A 42 -0.93 13.42 15.61
N THR A 43 -0.03 13.85 14.71
CA THR A 43 0.47 13.04 13.60
C THR A 43 1.99 13.19 13.52
N PHE A 44 2.69 12.09 13.33
CA PHE A 44 4.14 12.00 13.32
C PHE A 44 4.61 11.34 12.02
N GLU A 45 5.65 11.90 11.41
CA GLU A 45 6.19 11.47 10.11
C GLU A 45 7.66 11.04 10.19
N ASP A 46 8.30 11.14 11.36
CA ASP A 46 9.64 10.60 11.57
C ASP A 46 9.58 9.09 11.86
N ILE A 47 10.62 8.37 11.43
CA ILE A 47 10.65 6.91 11.48
C ILE A 47 10.56 6.35 12.90
N GLU A 48 11.18 7.00 13.89
CA GLU A 48 11.26 6.48 15.25
C GLU A 48 9.92 6.66 15.98
N SER A 49 9.29 7.83 15.88
CA SER A 49 7.93 8.06 16.38
C SER A 49 6.92 7.14 15.70
N CYS A 50 7.01 6.96 14.38
CA CYS A 50 6.13 6.04 13.66
C CYS A 50 6.28 4.60 14.15
N LYS A 51 7.50 4.09 14.29
CA LYS A 51 7.76 2.75 14.86
C LYS A 51 7.19 2.63 16.27
N ALA A 52 7.36 3.65 17.11
CA ALA A 52 6.85 3.65 18.48
C ALA A 52 5.32 3.62 18.55
N ILE A 53 4.64 4.41 17.72
CA ILE A 53 3.17 4.40 17.60
C ILE A 53 2.68 3.05 17.09
N LEU A 54 3.33 2.49 16.06
CA LEU A 54 2.99 1.17 15.53
C LEU A 54 3.13 0.06 16.60
N ALA A 55 4.15 0.18 17.46
CA ALA A 55 4.44 -0.73 18.56
C ALA A 55 3.66 -0.46 19.86
N CYS A 56 2.83 0.59 19.89
CA CYS A 56 2.11 1.04 21.08
C CYS A 56 3.05 1.22 22.30
N THR A 57 4.23 1.80 22.09
CA THR A 57 5.20 2.09 23.15
C THR A 57 4.99 3.51 23.69
N LEU A 58 5.11 3.67 25.01
CA LEU A 58 5.05 4.99 25.66
C LEU A 58 6.44 5.65 25.59
N GLY A 59 6.45 6.94 25.27
CA GLY A 59 7.64 7.69 24.85
C GLY A 59 8.92 7.39 25.65
N GLY A 60 10.02 7.18 24.91
CA GLY A 60 11.36 6.93 25.45
C GLY A 60 11.56 5.55 26.12
N SER A 61 10.50 4.78 26.38
CA SER A 61 10.59 3.45 26.97
C SER A 61 10.43 2.36 25.90
N SER A 62 11.31 1.35 25.89
CA SER A 62 11.13 0.14 25.07
C SER A 62 9.96 -0.74 25.57
N ARG A 63 9.25 -0.31 26.62
CA ARG A 63 8.20 -1.10 27.27
C ARG A 63 6.88 -0.93 26.52
N ARG A 64 6.46 -1.99 25.84
CA ARG A 64 5.14 -2.09 25.22
C ARG A 64 4.06 -2.18 26.30
N ILE A 65 2.93 -1.50 26.08
CA ILE A 65 1.75 -1.66 26.94
C ILE A 65 1.18 -3.09 26.80
N PRO A 66 0.39 -3.63 27.76
CA PRO A 66 -0.20 -4.97 27.65
C PRO A 66 -1.06 -5.14 26.38
N LEU A 67 -1.12 -6.36 25.82
CA LEU A 67 -1.82 -6.62 24.56
C LEU A 67 -3.28 -6.14 24.55
N LEU A 68 -4.02 -6.31 25.64
CA LEU A 68 -5.38 -5.78 25.78
C LEU A 68 -5.42 -4.26 25.56
N SER A 69 -4.53 -3.52 26.21
CA SER A 69 -4.41 -2.07 26.05
C SER A 69 -3.97 -1.68 24.64
N GLN A 70 -3.13 -2.49 23.98
CA GLN A 70 -2.76 -2.27 22.59
C GLN A 70 -3.95 -2.47 21.63
N LEU A 71 -4.79 -3.47 21.89
CA LEU A 71 -6.03 -3.70 21.13
C LEU A 71 -7.01 -2.55 21.35
N GLN A 72 -7.21 -2.09 22.58
CA GLN A 72 -8.03 -0.90 22.89
C GLN A 72 -7.52 0.34 22.16
N ALA A 73 -6.22 0.61 22.23
CA ALA A 73 -5.59 1.74 21.55
C ALA A 73 -5.82 1.72 20.02
N ARG A 74 -5.96 0.52 19.43
CA ARG A 74 -6.23 0.33 18.00
C ARG A 74 -7.73 0.36 17.67
N ALA A 75 -8.56 -0.22 18.52
CA ALA A 75 -10.00 -0.35 18.32
C ALA A 75 -10.71 1.00 18.40
N LEU A 76 -10.35 1.86 19.38
CA LEU A 76 -11.01 3.14 19.62
C LEU A 76 -11.02 4.06 18.39
N PRO A 77 -9.89 4.34 17.71
CA PRO A 77 -9.91 5.14 16.46
C PRO A 77 -10.65 4.46 15.29
N ASN A 78 -10.97 3.16 15.42
CA ASN A 78 -11.63 2.35 14.40
C ASN A 78 -13.08 1.99 14.73
N GLU A 79 -13.65 2.49 15.84
CA GLU A 79 -15.03 2.20 16.27
C GLU A 79 -16.06 2.53 15.17
N ARG A 80 -15.83 3.60 14.41
CA ARG A 80 -16.67 4.00 13.26
C ARG A 80 -16.88 2.87 12.25
N LEU A 81 -15.91 1.96 12.09
CA LEU A 81 -16.01 0.83 11.17
C LEU A 81 -16.95 -0.25 11.71
N GLN A 82 -17.07 -0.39 13.03
CA GLN A 82 -18.10 -1.25 13.63
C GLN A 82 -19.49 -0.69 13.35
N VAL A 83 -19.66 0.63 13.48
CA VAL A 83 -20.95 1.29 13.21
C VAL A 83 -21.31 1.19 11.73
N ALA A 84 -20.39 1.59 10.84
CA ALA A 84 -20.66 1.68 9.41
C ALA A 84 -20.75 0.32 8.71
N PHE A 85 -19.95 -0.67 9.13
CA PHE A 85 -19.85 -1.97 8.45
C PHE A 85 -20.26 -3.17 9.30
N GLY A 86 -20.56 -2.99 10.59
CA GLY A 86 -21.00 -4.08 11.46
C GLY A 86 -19.96 -5.17 11.64
N ILE A 87 -18.67 -4.81 11.74
CA ILE A 87 -17.56 -5.77 11.78
C ILE A 87 -16.89 -5.88 13.15
N ASP A 88 -16.56 -7.10 13.56
CA ASP A 88 -15.66 -7.38 14.68
C ASP A 88 -14.44 -8.15 14.15
N ASN A 89 -13.35 -7.42 13.86
CA ASN A 89 -12.14 -7.97 13.25
C ASN A 89 -10.88 -7.46 13.93
N ALA A 90 -9.70 -7.80 13.39
CA ALA A 90 -8.42 -7.39 13.96
C ALA A 90 -8.27 -5.86 14.15
N PHE A 91 -9.02 -5.00 13.46
CA PHE A 91 -8.94 -3.53 13.58
C PHE A 91 -9.86 -2.97 14.65
N THR A 92 -10.95 -3.66 14.97
CA THR A 92 -12.03 -3.13 15.79
C THR A 92 -12.19 -3.87 17.11
N THR A 93 -11.64 -5.08 17.23
CA THR A 93 -11.82 -5.89 18.43
C THR A 93 -10.92 -5.47 19.59
N THR A 94 -11.45 -5.61 20.80
CA THR A 94 -10.68 -5.55 22.06
C THR A 94 -10.53 -6.93 22.71
N ASP A 95 -11.16 -7.96 22.15
CA ASP A 95 -11.10 -9.35 22.63
C ASP A 95 -9.79 -10.00 22.16
N VAL A 96 -8.97 -10.39 23.13
CA VAL A 96 -7.64 -10.98 22.89
C VAL A 96 -7.74 -12.36 22.23
N GLU A 97 -8.70 -13.18 22.64
CA GLU A 97 -8.83 -14.54 22.09
C GLU A 97 -9.41 -14.50 20.69
N TRP A 98 -10.44 -13.68 20.48
CA TRP A 98 -10.96 -13.43 19.13
C TRP A 98 -9.90 -12.84 18.20
N TYR A 99 -9.08 -11.89 18.67
CA TYR A 99 -7.98 -11.34 17.87
C TYR A 99 -7.02 -12.45 17.39
N LYS A 100 -6.62 -13.35 18.28
CA LYS A 100 -5.74 -14.48 17.95
C LYS A 100 -6.41 -15.44 16.96
N GLU A 101 -7.68 -15.77 17.18
CA GLU A 101 -8.46 -16.64 16.29
C GLU A 101 -8.60 -16.03 14.90
N PHE A 102 -9.06 -14.79 14.81
CA PHE A 102 -9.22 -14.07 13.56
C PHE A 102 -7.89 -13.94 12.80
N ARG A 103 -6.79 -13.71 13.52
CA ARG A 103 -5.45 -13.69 12.93
C ARG A 103 -5.07 -15.04 12.32
N LYS A 104 -5.29 -16.15 13.04
CA LYS A 104 -5.03 -17.51 12.54
C LYS A 104 -5.90 -17.83 11.32
N LEU A 105 -7.18 -17.46 11.36
CA LEU A 105 -8.10 -17.59 10.23
C LEU A 105 -7.57 -16.82 9.02
N SER A 106 -7.21 -15.55 9.19
CA SER A 106 -6.64 -14.73 8.13
C SER A 106 -5.36 -15.35 7.56
N GLU A 107 -4.43 -15.80 8.41
CA GLU A 107 -3.17 -16.44 7.99
C GLU A 107 -3.40 -17.74 7.21
N SER A 108 -4.44 -18.52 7.54
CA SER A 108 -4.76 -19.75 6.81
C SER A 108 -5.17 -19.51 5.36
N HIS A 109 -5.92 -18.44 5.09
CA HIS A 109 -6.32 -18.07 3.72
C HIS A 109 -5.14 -17.62 2.84
N LEU A 110 -4.03 -17.20 3.45
CA LEU A 110 -2.85 -16.71 2.73
C LEU A 110 -1.84 -17.82 2.40
N ARG A 111 -2.09 -19.05 2.86
CA ARG A 111 -1.27 -20.23 2.53
C ARG A 111 -1.68 -20.76 1.17
N VAL A 112 -1.11 -20.16 0.13
CA VAL A 112 -1.39 -20.49 -1.27
C VAL A 112 -0.23 -21.27 -1.87
N SER A 113 -0.52 -22.46 -2.40
CA SER A 113 0.44 -23.30 -3.12
C SER A 113 0.73 -22.78 -4.53
N ASN A 114 1.81 -23.28 -5.15
CA ASN A 114 2.18 -22.87 -6.51
C ASN A 114 1.06 -23.14 -7.54
N SER A 115 0.33 -24.26 -7.43
CA SER A 115 -0.78 -24.56 -8.33
C SER A 115 -1.97 -23.62 -8.12
N GLN A 116 -2.25 -23.25 -6.86
CA GLN A 116 -3.29 -22.26 -6.55
C GLN A 116 -2.89 -20.86 -7.06
N TRP A 117 -1.62 -20.46 -6.96
CA TRP A 117 -1.15 -19.22 -7.58
C TRP A 117 -1.32 -19.21 -9.10
N LYS A 118 -1.00 -20.32 -9.77
CA LYS A 118 -1.24 -20.49 -11.22
C LYS A 118 -2.72 -20.33 -11.54
N SER A 119 -3.59 -21.01 -10.80
CA SER A 119 -5.04 -20.87 -10.95
C SER A 119 -5.52 -19.42 -10.74
N LEU A 120 -5.07 -18.75 -9.69
CA LEU A 120 -5.42 -17.35 -9.41
C LEU A 120 -4.96 -16.41 -10.55
N ALA A 121 -3.74 -16.60 -11.08
CA ALA A 121 -3.25 -15.82 -12.20
C ALA A 121 -4.05 -16.05 -13.48
N THR A 122 -4.38 -17.31 -13.80
CA THR A 122 -5.26 -17.65 -14.94
C THR A 122 -6.63 -16.99 -14.79
N THR A 123 -7.24 -17.09 -13.61
CA THR A 123 -8.54 -16.47 -13.34
C THR A 123 -8.48 -14.94 -13.42
N ALA A 124 -7.41 -14.32 -12.89
CA ALA A 124 -7.21 -12.87 -12.97
C ALA A 124 -7.08 -12.39 -14.42
N ARG A 125 -6.29 -13.11 -15.25
CA ARG A 125 -6.18 -12.84 -16.69
C ARG A 125 -7.54 -12.91 -17.37
N GLN A 126 -8.27 -14.00 -17.16
CA GLN A 126 -9.59 -14.20 -17.75
C GLN A 126 -10.55 -13.06 -17.38
N ILE A 127 -10.63 -12.70 -16.10
CA ILE A 127 -11.50 -11.61 -15.64
C ILE A 127 -11.09 -10.27 -16.24
N ALA A 128 -9.80 -9.97 -16.31
CA ALA A 128 -9.29 -8.73 -16.90
C ALA A 128 -9.64 -8.65 -18.40
N THR A 129 -9.34 -9.70 -19.17
CA THR A 129 -9.63 -9.77 -20.60
C THR A 129 -11.13 -9.68 -20.88
N THR A 130 -11.95 -10.52 -20.24
CA THR A 130 -13.41 -10.48 -20.41
C THR A 130 -14.00 -9.13 -20.00
N GLY A 131 -13.48 -8.54 -18.93
CA GLY A 131 -13.89 -7.22 -18.45
C GLY A 131 -13.61 -6.08 -19.42
N ILE A 132 -12.69 -6.25 -20.38
CA ILE A 132 -12.35 -5.26 -21.42
C ILE A 132 -13.07 -5.59 -22.74
N SER A 133 -13.14 -6.86 -23.13
CA SER A 133 -13.83 -7.29 -24.35
C SER A 133 -15.32 -6.93 -24.35
N SER A 134 -15.97 -6.91 -23.18
CA SER A 134 -17.38 -6.59 -23.04
C SER A 134 -17.68 -5.09 -22.96
N ARG A 135 -16.68 -4.21 -23.10
CA ARG A 135 -16.83 -2.77 -22.86
C ARG A 135 -16.85 -1.96 -24.16
N SER A 136 -17.51 -0.81 -24.08
CA SER A 136 -17.54 0.21 -25.13
C SER A 136 -16.14 0.76 -25.43
N ARG A 137 -16.02 1.53 -26.52
CA ARG A 137 -14.76 2.16 -26.95
C ARG A 137 -14.07 2.97 -25.85
N SER A 138 -14.82 3.59 -24.95
CA SER A 138 -14.29 4.33 -23.80
C SER A 138 -14.97 3.89 -22.50
N PHE A 139 -14.20 3.58 -21.46
CA PHE A 139 -14.73 3.09 -20.20
C PHE A 139 -13.92 3.55 -18.98
N ALA A 140 -14.55 3.64 -17.81
CA ALA A 140 -13.87 4.02 -16.57
C ALA A 140 -12.92 2.91 -16.09
N LEU A 141 -11.68 3.27 -15.73
CA LEU A 141 -10.66 2.31 -15.30
C LEU A 141 -10.91 1.77 -13.89
N ALA A 142 -11.28 2.63 -12.94
CA ALA A 142 -11.44 2.23 -11.54
C ALA A 142 -12.44 1.06 -11.33
N PRO A 143 -13.65 1.06 -11.95
CA PRO A 143 -14.58 -0.07 -11.82
C PRO A 143 -14.03 -1.40 -12.34
N LEU A 144 -13.17 -1.39 -13.36
CA LEU A 144 -12.51 -2.60 -13.88
C LEU A 144 -11.56 -3.17 -12.82
N VAL A 145 -10.69 -2.33 -12.26
CA VAL A 145 -9.72 -2.72 -11.22
C VAL A 145 -10.44 -3.19 -9.95
N GLN A 146 -11.49 -2.49 -9.54
CA GLN A 146 -12.31 -2.86 -8.38
C GLN A 146 -12.97 -4.23 -8.58
N THR A 147 -13.61 -4.46 -9.73
CA THR A 147 -14.29 -5.72 -10.03
C THR A 147 -13.32 -6.89 -10.03
N LEU A 148 -12.18 -6.76 -10.72
CA LEU A 148 -11.13 -7.77 -10.75
C LEU A 148 -10.65 -8.10 -9.33
N THR A 149 -10.30 -7.08 -8.55
CA THR A 149 -9.75 -7.26 -7.21
C THR A 149 -10.78 -7.87 -6.25
N LEU A 150 -12.04 -7.45 -6.33
CA LEU A 150 -13.11 -7.97 -5.50
C LEU A 150 -13.39 -9.45 -5.80
N LYS A 151 -13.50 -9.81 -7.09
CA LYS A 151 -13.71 -11.20 -7.50
C LYS A 151 -12.60 -12.13 -7.01
N ILE A 152 -11.34 -11.75 -7.19
CA ILE A 152 -10.20 -12.54 -6.72
C ILE A 152 -10.18 -12.63 -5.19
N SER A 153 -10.51 -11.55 -4.48
CA SER A 153 -10.64 -11.58 -3.01
C SER A 153 -11.74 -12.56 -2.57
N LEU A 154 -12.88 -12.57 -3.28
CA LEU A 154 -13.99 -13.46 -2.96
C LEU A 154 -13.65 -14.93 -3.18
N GLN A 155 -12.90 -15.25 -4.24
CA GLN A 155 -12.37 -16.59 -4.47
C GLN A 155 -11.44 -17.03 -3.34
N LEU A 156 -10.52 -16.16 -2.92
CA LEU A 156 -9.55 -16.49 -1.90
C LEU A 156 -10.17 -16.73 -0.51
N PHE A 157 -11.09 -15.86 -0.09
CA PHE A 157 -11.61 -15.86 1.28
C PHE A 157 -12.88 -16.70 1.44
N PHE A 158 -13.63 -16.93 0.37
CA PHE A 158 -14.91 -17.64 0.43
C PHE A 158 -15.02 -18.81 -0.56
N GLY A 159 -13.97 -19.10 -1.34
CA GLY A 159 -13.95 -20.24 -2.26
C GLY A 159 -14.89 -20.09 -3.45
N LEU A 160 -15.35 -18.86 -3.75
CA LEU A 160 -16.23 -18.60 -4.88
C LEU A 160 -15.48 -18.70 -6.21
N ASP A 161 -16.13 -19.20 -7.25
CA ASP A 161 -15.57 -19.14 -8.60
C ASP A 161 -15.68 -17.71 -9.16
N ALA A 162 -14.58 -16.97 -9.06
CA ALA A 162 -14.48 -15.58 -9.50
C ALA A 162 -14.84 -15.37 -10.97
N SER A 163 -14.65 -16.38 -11.83
CA SER A 163 -14.96 -16.28 -13.26
C SER A 163 -16.47 -16.20 -13.54
N THR A 164 -17.29 -16.78 -12.65
CA THR A 164 -18.76 -16.86 -12.78
C THR A 164 -19.50 -15.71 -12.10
N LEU A 165 -18.82 -14.94 -11.24
CA LEU A 165 -19.44 -13.86 -10.50
C LEU A 165 -19.95 -12.75 -11.43
N ASN A 166 -21.19 -12.31 -11.22
CA ASN A 166 -21.82 -11.26 -12.02
C ASN A 166 -21.17 -9.88 -11.79
N ASN A 167 -20.77 -9.20 -12.88
CA ASN A 167 -20.06 -7.92 -12.81
C ASN A 167 -20.90 -6.77 -12.21
N ASP A 168 -22.22 -6.76 -12.43
CA ASP A 168 -23.10 -5.71 -11.91
C ASP A 168 -23.22 -5.80 -10.39
N THR A 169 -23.34 -7.02 -9.87
CA THR A 169 -23.32 -7.31 -8.43
C THR A 169 -21.99 -6.90 -7.82
N MET A 170 -20.86 -7.21 -8.46
CA MET A 170 -19.53 -6.80 -7.99
C MET A 170 -19.39 -5.28 -7.99
N SER A 171 -19.87 -4.61 -9.04
CA SER A 171 -19.84 -3.15 -9.15
C SER A 171 -20.69 -2.48 -8.07
N PHE A 172 -21.88 -3.03 -7.80
CA PHE A 172 -22.76 -2.57 -6.72
C PHE A 172 -22.12 -2.72 -5.33
N ILE A 173 -21.52 -3.88 -5.04
CA ILE A 173 -20.83 -4.11 -3.77
C ILE A 173 -19.63 -3.15 -3.64
N ALA A 174 -18.81 -3.05 -4.69
CA ALA A 174 -17.65 -2.18 -4.72
C ALA A 174 -18.01 -0.70 -4.48
N SER A 175 -19.05 -0.19 -5.16
CA SER A 175 -19.49 1.20 -4.98
C SER A 175 -20.07 1.42 -3.58
N SER A 176 -20.89 0.49 -3.09
CA SER A 176 -21.49 0.59 -1.76
C SER A 176 -20.43 0.64 -0.67
N ILE A 177 -19.39 -0.19 -0.77
CA ILE A 177 -18.25 -0.16 0.15
C ILE A 177 -17.57 1.22 0.14
N ASN A 178 -17.30 1.77 -1.04
CA ASN A 178 -16.65 3.07 -1.17
C ASN A 178 -17.51 4.19 -0.57
N THR A 179 -18.82 4.22 -0.87
CA THR A 179 -19.77 5.21 -0.35
C THR A 179 -19.86 5.15 1.17
N ILE A 180 -20.05 3.97 1.76
CA ILE A 180 -20.12 3.81 3.22
C ILE A 180 -18.80 4.26 3.86
N TRP A 181 -17.66 3.91 3.25
CA TRP A 181 -16.36 4.29 3.77
C TRP A 181 -16.17 5.82 3.80
N LEU A 182 -16.49 6.51 2.71
CA LEU A 182 -16.38 7.97 2.61
C LEU A 182 -17.27 8.66 3.65
N ALA A 183 -18.54 8.25 3.73
CA ALA A 183 -19.48 8.78 4.72
C ALA A 183 -18.98 8.56 6.16
N SER A 184 -18.44 7.37 6.47
CA SER A 184 -17.89 7.07 7.82
C SER A 184 -16.70 7.96 8.20
N LYS A 185 -15.94 8.46 7.22
CA LYS A 185 -14.80 9.34 7.44
C LYS A 185 -15.24 10.79 7.63
N GLN A 186 -16.18 11.28 6.83
CA GLN A 186 -16.75 12.61 6.96
C GLN A 186 -17.38 12.84 8.34
N HIS A 187 -18.02 11.82 8.90
CA HIS A 187 -18.63 11.87 10.24
C HIS A 187 -17.76 11.25 11.34
N SER A 188 -16.45 11.13 11.12
CA SER A 188 -15.54 10.46 12.09
C SER A 188 -15.48 11.13 13.47
N GLN A 189 -15.84 12.42 13.56
CA GLN A 189 -15.95 13.17 14.83
C GLN A 189 -17.36 13.12 15.44
N HIS A 190 -18.35 12.62 14.69
CA HIS A 190 -19.75 12.53 15.12
C HIS A 190 -20.30 11.13 14.80
N PRO A 191 -19.93 10.08 15.57
CA PRO A 191 -20.34 8.70 15.29
C PRO A 191 -21.87 8.51 15.17
N ALA A 192 -22.67 9.33 15.86
CA ALA A 192 -24.14 9.31 15.78
C ALA A 192 -24.70 9.70 14.40
N ALA A 193 -23.91 10.39 13.56
CA ALA A 193 -24.29 10.75 12.19
C ALA A 193 -23.91 9.66 11.17
N ILE A 194 -23.15 8.63 11.57
CA ILE A 194 -22.82 7.51 10.70
C ILE A 194 -24.05 6.61 10.58
N THR A 195 -24.47 6.32 9.35
CA THR A 195 -25.55 5.35 9.11
C THR A 195 -25.15 3.97 9.65
N PRO A 196 -25.93 3.39 10.59
CA PRO A 196 -25.64 2.06 11.12
C PRO A 196 -25.72 0.96 10.06
N TRP A 197 -24.85 -0.06 10.20
CA TRP A 197 -24.74 -1.17 9.26
C TRP A 197 -26.06 -1.84 8.88
N HIS A 198 -26.94 -2.07 9.87
CA HIS A 198 -28.21 -2.77 9.66
C HIS A 198 -29.19 -2.01 8.76
N HIS A 199 -28.97 -0.72 8.49
CA HIS A 199 -29.75 0.07 7.53
C HIS A 199 -29.29 -0.10 6.07
N HIS A 200 -28.13 -0.72 5.82
CA HIS A 200 -27.65 -0.99 4.46
C HIS A 200 -28.27 -2.26 3.86
N HIS A 201 -29.61 -2.32 3.85
CA HIS A 201 -30.39 -3.52 3.52
C HIS A 201 -30.03 -4.15 2.17
N ALA A 202 -29.86 -3.33 1.12
CA ALA A 202 -29.53 -3.83 -0.22
C ALA A 202 -28.15 -4.49 -0.28
N LEU A 203 -27.14 -3.90 0.38
CA LEU A 203 -25.81 -4.49 0.47
C LEU A 203 -25.82 -5.78 1.31
N ILE A 204 -26.53 -5.77 2.44
CA ILE A 204 -26.70 -6.96 3.28
C ILE A 204 -27.36 -8.10 2.49
N ALA A 205 -28.41 -7.81 1.72
CA ALA A 205 -29.09 -8.79 0.88
C ALA A 205 -28.15 -9.36 -0.20
N ALA A 206 -27.38 -8.50 -0.88
CA ALA A 206 -26.40 -8.93 -1.86
C ALA A 206 -25.31 -9.84 -1.25
N LEU A 207 -24.80 -9.48 -0.06
CA LEU A 207 -23.81 -10.29 0.65
C LEU A 207 -24.37 -11.64 1.10
N ARG A 208 -25.62 -11.70 1.58
CA ARG A 208 -26.28 -12.96 1.96
C ARG A 208 -26.48 -13.89 0.77
N ALA A 209 -26.91 -13.35 -0.36
CA ALA A 209 -27.09 -14.12 -1.58
C ALA A 209 -25.75 -14.67 -2.10
N LEU A 210 -24.68 -13.87 -2.00
CA LEU A 210 -23.36 -14.23 -2.50
C LEU A 210 -22.60 -15.20 -1.57
N ILE A 211 -22.74 -15.05 -0.25
CA ILE A 211 -21.97 -15.79 0.76
C ILE A 211 -22.93 -16.35 1.82
N PRO A 212 -23.77 -17.33 1.46
CA PRO A 212 -24.82 -17.84 2.36
C PRO A 212 -24.28 -18.55 3.60
N SER A 213 -23.00 -18.96 3.60
CA SER A 213 -22.33 -19.58 4.74
C SER A 213 -21.99 -18.61 5.88
N ARG A 214 -22.27 -17.31 5.71
CA ARG A 214 -21.96 -16.26 6.69
C ARG A 214 -23.14 -15.31 6.86
N ASP A 215 -23.42 -14.93 8.10
CA ASP A 215 -24.43 -13.90 8.38
C ASP A 215 -23.80 -12.49 8.41
N PRO A 216 -24.17 -11.58 7.49
CA PRO A 216 -23.68 -10.20 7.51
C PRO A 216 -24.13 -9.38 8.72
N LEU A 217 -25.16 -9.81 9.47
CA LEU A 217 -25.60 -9.10 10.68
C LEU A 217 -24.87 -9.55 11.95
N SER A 218 -24.14 -10.67 11.90
CA SER A 218 -23.31 -11.15 13.01
C SER A 218 -21.88 -10.62 12.87
N PRO A 219 -21.37 -9.73 13.76
CA PRO A 219 -20.13 -9.01 13.50
C PRO A 219 -18.88 -9.85 13.22
N ARG A 220 -18.77 -11.01 13.89
CA ARG A 220 -17.66 -11.96 13.71
C ARG A 220 -17.81 -12.83 12.46
N GLN A 221 -19.05 -13.07 12.01
CA GLN A 221 -19.33 -13.83 10.79
C GLN A 221 -19.45 -12.94 9.56
N ASN A 222 -19.65 -11.63 9.74
CA ASN A 222 -19.87 -10.67 8.67
C ASN A 222 -18.78 -10.78 7.59
N PRO A 223 -19.12 -11.04 6.31
CA PRO A 223 -18.13 -11.14 5.24
C PRO A 223 -17.23 -9.90 5.10
N MET A 224 -17.74 -8.72 5.48
CA MET A 224 -17.00 -7.46 5.45
C MET A 224 -15.74 -7.47 6.32
N THR A 225 -15.70 -8.32 7.36
CA THR A 225 -14.53 -8.52 8.22
C THR A 225 -13.29 -8.98 7.43
N LEU A 226 -13.48 -9.72 6.33
CA LEU A 226 -12.42 -10.15 5.42
C LEU A 226 -12.37 -9.32 4.13
N ILE A 227 -13.52 -8.92 3.57
CA ILE A 227 -13.57 -8.17 2.30
C ILE A 227 -12.87 -6.82 2.43
N LEU A 228 -13.12 -6.05 3.50
CA LEU A 228 -12.54 -4.71 3.65
C LEU A 228 -11.00 -4.72 3.61
N PRO A 229 -10.29 -5.49 4.47
CA PRO A 229 -8.83 -5.48 4.45
C PRO A 229 -8.19 -6.19 3.25
N ALA A 230 -8.95 -6.96 2.47
CA ALA A 230 -8.44 -7.68 1.31
C ALA A 230 -8.67 -6.94 0.00
N TYR A 231 -9.89 -6.45 -0.22
CA TYR A 231 -10.29 -5.78 -1.45
C TYR A 231 -9.94 -4.29 -1.40
N GLU A 232 -10.44 -3.58 -0.38
CA GLU A 232 -10.47 -2.11 -0.33
C GLU A 232 -9.07 -1.49 -0.42
N THR A 233 -8.13 -2.10 0.31
CA THR A 233 -6.73 -1.70 0.38
C THR A 233 -5.94 -2.11 -0.86
N THR A 234 -6.28 -3.27 -1.46
CA THR A 234 -5.51 -3.84 -2.58
C THR A 234 -5.83 -3.16 -3.90
N TRP A 235 -7.11 -2.91 -4.21
CA TRP A 235 -7.47 -2.35 -5.53
C TRP A 235 -6.85 -0.96 -5.74
N ARG A 236 -6.66 -0.20 -4.66
CA ARG A 236 -6.05 1.13 -4.69
C ARG A 236 -4.58 1.10 -5.08
N VAL A 237 -3.79 0.18 -4.51
CA VAL A 237 -2.37 0.02 -4.88
C VAL A 237 -2.24 -0.61 -6.26
N VAL A 238 -3.12 -1.55 -6.63
CA VAL A 238 -3.15 -2.12 -7.99
C VAL A 238 -3.40 -1.04 -9.04
N LEU A 239 -4.39 -0.16 -8.82
CA LEU A 239 -4.66 0.94 -9.74
C LEU A 239 -3.44 1.85 -9.92
N ARG A 240 -2.79 2.25 -8.83
CA ARG A 240 -1.63 3.16 -8.90
C ARG A 240 -0.41 2.49 -9.51
N CYS A 241 -0.16 1.23 -9.18
CA CYS A 241 0.90 0.44 -9.80
C CYS A 241 0.66 0.27 -11.31
N LEU A 242 -0.58 0.02 -11.73
CA LEU A 242 -0.93 -0.03 -13.14
C LEU A 242 -0.57 1.30 -13.83
N LEU A 243 -0.99 2.43 -13.25
CA LEU A 243 -0.71 3.75 -13.83
C LEU A 243 0.80 4.05 -13.93
N GLU A 244 1.60 3.70 -12.91
CA GLU A 244 3.05 3.86 -12.98
C GLU A 244 3.69 3.03 -14.09
N VAL A 245 3.23 1.79 -14.27
CA VAL A 245 3.76 0.86 -15.27
C VAL A 245 3.33 1.23 -16.69
N ARG A 246 2.15 1.83 -16.87
CA ARG A 246 1.50 2.03 -18.18
C ARG A 246 1.50 3.46 -18.71
N CYS A 247 1.71 4.47 -17.88
CA CYS A 247 1.51 5.85 -18.30
C CYS A 247 2.84 6.53 -18.58
N SER A 248 3.15 6.73 -19.87
CA SER A 248 4.38 7.38 -20.34
C SER A 248 4.49 8.86 -19.94
N ALA A 249 3.37 9.52 -19.62
CA ALA A 249 3.33 10.91 -19.15
C ALA A 249 4.07 11.17 -17.83
N ARG A 250 4.51 10.11 -17.13
CA ARG A 250 5.26 10.20 -15.87
C ARG A 250 6.76 10.43 -16.05
N ASN A 251 7.22 10.64 -17.29
CA ASN A 251 8.63 10.86 -17.66
C ASN A 251 9.60 9.79 -17.14
N HIS A 252 9.09 8.58 -16.91
CA HIS A 252 9.92 7.39 -16.78
C HIS A 252 10.62 7.17 -18.12
N ARG A 253 11.86 6.67 -18.10
CA ARG A 253 12.51 6.24 -19.35
C ARG A 253 11.65 5.12 -19.95
N HIS A 254 11.38 5.19 -21.26
CA HIS A 254 10.56 4.18 -21.94
C HIS A 254 11.12 2.76 -21.73
N SER A 255 12.45 2.62 -21.69
CA SER A 255 13.15 1.37 -21.39
C SER A 255 12.86 0.83 -19.98
N ASP A 256 12.67 1.71 -18.99
CA ASP A 256 12.33 1.29 -17.62
C ASP A 256 10.91 0.70 -17.58
N GLN A 257 9.93 1.35 -18.21
CA GLN A 257 8.55 0.86 -18.28
C GLN A 257 8.44 -0.45 -19.06
N ALA A 258 9.18 -0.60 -20.15
CA ALA A 258 9.24 -1.86 -20.90
C ALA A 258 9.78 -3.01 -20.01
N CYS A 259 10.84 -2.75 -19.25
CA CYS A 259 11.44 -3.71 -18.34
C CYS A 259 10.49 -4.12 -17.19
N TRP A 260 9.76 -3.16 -16.60
CA TRP A 260 8.76 -3.47 -15.58
C TRP A 260 7.62 -4.35 -16.13
N ARG A 261 7.15 -4.06 -17.34
CA ARG A 261 6.12 -4.86 -18.02
C ARG A 261 6.62 -6.27 -18.35
N ALA A 262 7.85 -6.41 -18.82
CA ALA A 262 8.46 -7.72 -19.10
C ALA A 262 8.58 -8.56 -17.82
N ALA A 263 9.04 -7.98 -16.71
CA ALA A 263 9.12 -8.67 -15.43
C ALA A 263 7.74 -9.12 -14.91
N LEU A 264 6.72 -8.26 -15.04
CA LEU A 264 5.34 -8.59 -14.68
C LEU A 264 4.76 -9.70 -15.58
N ALA A 265 5.01 -9.65 -16.89
CA ALA A 265 4.55 -10.66 -17.85
C ALA A 265 5.19 -12.03 -17.59
N ALA A 266 6.51 -12.06 -17.37
CA ALA A 266 7.23 -13.28 -17.01
C ALA A 266 6.68 -13.92 -15.73
N PHE A 267 6.48 -13.10 -14.68
CA PHE A 267 5.87 -13.56 -13.43
C PHE A 267 4.42 -14.04 -13.61
N LEU A 268 3.62 -13.39 -14.44
CA LEU A 268 2.24 -13.82 -14.68
C LEU A 268 2.16 -15.19 -15.36
N HIS A 269 3.14 -15.53 -16.19
CA HIS A 269 3.25 -16.84 -16.83
C HIS A 269 3.63 -17.96 -15.84
N ASP A 270 4.54 -17.69 -14.89
CA ASP A 270 4.85 -18.60 -13.78
C ASP A 270 4.76 -17.88 -12.43
N PRO A 271 3.57 -17.76 -11.81
CA PRO A 271 3.35 -16.95 -10.60
C PRO A 271 3.83 -17.65 -9.32
N THR A 272 5.08 -18.10 -9.31
CA THR A 272 5.70 -18.79 -8.18
C THR A 272 6.48 -17.81 -7.29
N PRO A 273 6.69 -18.12 -6.00
CA PRO A 273 7.53 -17.28 -5.15
C PRO A 273 8.97 -17.10 -5.68
N SER A 274 9.53 -18.08 -6.40
CA SER A 274 10.83 -17.96 -7.04
C SER A 274 10.79 -16.95 -8.19
N ALA A 275 9.90 -17.14 -9.17
CA ALA A 275 9.75 -16.26 -10.32
C ALA A 275 9.38 -14.81 -9.92
N PHE A 276 8.71 -14.63 -8.79
CA PHE A 276 8.40 -13.31 -8.25
C PHE A 276 9.66 -12.47 -7.98
N HIS A 277 10.76 -13.11 -7.58
CA HIS A 277 12.03 -12.48 -7.28
C HIS A 277 13.04 -12.52 -8.43
N GLU A 278 12.74 -13.26 -9.51
CA GLU A 278 13.60 -13.32 -10.68
C GLU A 278 13.69 -11.96 -11.36
N VAL A 279 14.93 -11.58 -11.65
CA VAL A 279 15.25 -10.29 -12.26
C VAL A 279 15.28 -10.50 -13.77
N VAL A 280 14.45 -9.75 -14.49
CA VAL A 280 14.39 -9.75 -15.95
C VAL A 280 15.19 -8.55 -16.46
N ASP A 281 16.09 -8.82 -17.40
CA ASP A 281 16.76 -7.81 -18.21
C ASP A 281 16.04 -7.76 -19.56
N ALA A 282 15.38 -6.64 -19.87
CA ALA A 282 14.58 -6.53 -21.09
C ALA A 282 15.43 -6.44 -22.37
N ASP A 283 16.73 -6.16 -22.22
CA ASP A 283 17.64 -5.83 -23.32
C ASP A 283 18.83 -6.82 -23.40
N ALA A 284 18.67 -8.07 -22.93
CA ALA A 284 19.72 -9.09 -23.00
C ALA A 284 20.24 -9.35 -24.44
N ASP A 285 19.41 -9.06 -25.45
CA ASP A 285 19.71 -9.21 -26.89
C ASP A 285 19.95 -7.87 -27.62
N ALA A 286 19.96 -6.72 -26.92
CA ALA A 286 20.19 -5.42 -27.55
C ALA A 286 21.69 -5.17 -27.83
N ASP A 287 21.98 -4.53 -28.96
CA ASP A 287 23.33 -4.10 -29.35
C ASP A 287 24.05 -3.37 -28.20
N ALA A 288 25.36 -3.56 -28.09
CA ALA A 288 26.18 -3.03 -26.99
C ALA A 288 26.11 -1.50 -26.80
N ASP A 289 25.60 -0.77 -27.79
CA ASP A 289 25.44 0.68 -27.82
C ASP A 289 24.03 1.18 -27.44
N ALA A 290 23.05 0.30 -27.21
CA ALA A 290 21.74 0.69 -26.69
C ALA A 290 21.80 0.92 -25.16
N GLU A 291 21.22 2.02 -24.67
CA GLU A 291 21.05 2.25 -23.22
C GLU A 291 20.23 1.09 -22.62
N ARG A 292 20.92 0.11 -22.02
CA ARG A 292 20.29 -1.06 -21.39
C ARG A 292 19.29 -0.61 -20.31
N GLY A 293 18.05 -1.07 -20.43
CA GLY A 293 17.06 -1.04 -19.36
C GLY A 293 17.51 -1.93 -18.21
N ALA A 294 18.18 -1.36 -17.20
CA ALA A 294 18.64 -2.09 -16.02
C ALA A 294 17.54 -3.01 -15.41
N ALA A 295 17.99 -4.23 -15.11
CA ALA A 295 17.16 -5.38 -14.79
C ALA A 295 16.28 -5.19 -13.52
N VAL A 296 15.08 -5.78 -13.51
CA VAL A 296 14.07 -5.62 -12.45
C VAL A 296 13.25 -6.90 -12.23
N SER A 297 12.68 -7.09 -11.03
CA SER A 297 11.75 -8.21 -10.75
C SER A 297 10.32 -7.73 -10.51
N ALA A 298 9.34 -8.63 -10.66
CA ALA A 298 7.95 -8.34 -10.29
C ALA A 298 7.83 -7.93 -8.81
N ALA A 299 8.65 -8.53 -7.93
CA ALA A 299 8.75 -8.14 -6.52
C ALA A 299 9.20 -6.70 -6.32
N ALA A 300 10.17 -6.24 -7.10
CA ALA A 300 10.65 -4.87 -7.04
C ALA A 300 9.55 -3.87 -7.43
N VAL A 301 8.80 -4.16 -8.51
CA VAL A 301 7.68 -3.34 -8.97
C VAL A 301 6.57 -3.27 -7.91
N ALA A 302 6.13 -4.42 -7.39
CA ALA A 302 5.05 -4.47 -6.41
C ALA A 302 5.43 -3.83 -5.06
N LYS A 303 6.66 -4.06 -4.57
CA LYS A 303 7.16 -3.45 -3.33
C LYS A 303 7.28 -1.94 -3.48
N GLU A 304 7.69 -1.45 -4.64
CA GLU A 304 7.76 -0.01 -4.88
C GLU A 304 6.38 0.64 -4.89
N ALA A 305 5.39 0.00 -5.52
CA ALA A 305 4.02 0.47 -5.46
C ALA A 305 3.49 0.51 -4.02
N LEU A 306 3.75 -0.54 -3.23
CA LEU A 306 3.34 -0.60 -1.82
C LEU A 306 4.06 0.41 -0.93
N ARG A 307 5.32 0.76 -1.25
CA ARG A 307 6.07 1.80 -0.55
C ARG A 307 5.51 3.17 -0.88
N LEU A 308 5.37 3.49 -2.17
CA LEU A 308 4.96 4.80 -2.62
C LEU A 308 3.47 5.07 -2.37
N TYR A 309 2.65 4.01 -2.41
CA TYR A 309 1.20 4.03 -2.22
C TYR A 309 0.76 3.04 -1.14
N PRO A 310 1.18 3.24 0.12
CA PRO A 310 0.85 2.30 1.18
C PRO A 310 -0.67 2.25 1.38
N PRO A 311 -1.29 1.06 1.42
CA PRO A 311 -2.75 0.95 1.56
C PRO A 311 -3.28 1.56 2.86
N THR A 312 -2.43 1.62 3.90
CA THR A 312 -2.70 2.35 5.13
C THR A 312 -1.76 3.53 5.24
N ARG A 313 -2.23 4.72 4.83
CA ARG A 313 -1.48 5.98 4.88
C ARG A 313 -1.15 6.42 6.30
N ARG A 314 -2.12 6.27 7.21
CA ARG A 314 -1.99 6.65 8.62
C ARG A 314 -2.49 5.57 9.55
N VAL A 315 -1.74 5.33 10.61
CA VAL A 315 -2.10 4.37 11.65
C VAL A 315 -2.36 5.11 12.96
N TYR A 316 -3.63 5.19 13.34
CA TYR A 316 -4.07 5.87 14.55
C TYR A 316 -3.96 4.95 15.78
N ARG A 317 -3.62 5.54 16.93
CA ARG A 317 -3.65 4.91 18.25
C ARG A 317 -4.20 5.88 19.29
N ASP A 318 -5.00 5.35 20.20
CA ASP A 318 -5.41 6.05 21.43
C ASP A 318 -4.56 5.51 22.59
N LEU A 319 -3.43 6.17 22.85
CA LEU A 319 -2.46 5.75 23.86
C LEU A 319 -2.78 6.39 25.22
N PRO A 320 -2.35 5.77 26.34
CA PRO A 320 -2.45 6.40 27.65
C PRO A 320 -1.87 7.81 27.67
N LEU A 321 -2.47 8.69 28.48
CA LEU A 321 -1.95 10.04 28.71
C LEU A 321 -0.50 9.98 29.23
N PRO A 322 0.35 10.97 28.86
CA PRO A 322 0.00 12.22 28.19
C PRO A 322 -0.11 12.13 26.65
N ALA A 323 0.17 10.98 26.03
CA ALA A 323 0.21 10.87 24.56
C ALA A 323 -1.17 11.04 23.91
N GLY A 324 -2.20 10.38 24.46
CA GLY A 324 -3.57 10.45 23.94
C GLY A 324 -3.67 9.92 22.50
N ARG A 325 -4.51 10.58 21.69
CA ARG A 325 -4.77 10.17 20.30
C ARG A 325 -3.67 10.68 19.36
N VAL A 326 -2.88 9.74 18.83
CA VAL A 326 -1.75 9.98 17.93
C VAL A 326 -1.87 9.14 16.65
N ALA A 327 -1.13 9.54 15.61
CA ALA A 327 -1.08 8.83 14.33
C ALA A 327 0.35 8.73 13.79
N ALA A 328 0.72 7.56 13.29
CA ALA A 328 1.91 7.38 12.46
C ALA A 328 1.55 7.65 11.00
N ASP A 329 2.23 8.62 10.36
CA ASP A 329 2.12 8.89 8.92
C ASP A 329 3.06 7.97 8.15
N VAL A 330 2.53 6.78 7.84
CA VAL A 330 3.25 5.74 7.10
C VAL A 330 3.60 6.22 5.69
N GLU A 331 2.70 6.97 5.05
CA GLU A 331 2.95 7.52 3.71
C GLU A 331 4.07 8.56 3.74
N GLY A 332 4.07 9.47 4.73
CA GLY A 332 5.13 10.45 4.93
C GLY A 332 6.51 9.80 5.09
N VAL A 333 6.65 8.87 6.04
CA VAL A 333 7.91 8.12 6.28
C VAL A 333 8.38 7.39 5.03
N GLN A 334 7.45 6.77 4.30
CA GLN A 334 7.78 5.98 3.11
C GLN A 334 8.20 6.86 1.93
N ARG A 335 7.95 8.17 1.97
CA ARG A 335 8.32 9.16 0.93
C ARG A 335 9.41 10.13 1.42
N ASP A 336 9.95 9.93 2.62
CA ASP A 336 10.99 10.76 3.20
C ASP A 336 12.32 10.56 2.46
N GLY A 337 12.87 11.66 1.93
CA GLY A 337 14.17 11.69 1.26
C GLY A 337 15.34 11.29 2.15
N ALA A 338 15.27 11.54 3.46
CA ALA A 338 16.31 11.12 4.40
C ALA A 338 16.32 9.59 4.61
N VAL A 339 15.17 8.93 4.42
CA VAL A 339 15.00 7.49 4.61
C VAL A 339 15.20 6.73 3.29
N TRP A 340 14.71 7.26 2.18
CA TRP A 340 14.63 6.57 0.88
C TRP A 340 15.42 7.22 -0.26
N GLY A 341 15.99 8.42 -0.07
CA GLY A 341 16.62 9.23 -1.12
C GLY A 341 18.09 8.90 -1.41
N GLY A 342 18.47 7.61 -1.44
CA GLY A 342 19.84 7.10 -1.57
C GLY A 342 20.61 7.45 -2.86
N GLY A 343 20.23 8.50 -3.57
CA GLY A 343 20.92 9.04 -4.75
C GLY A 343 20.52 10.47 -5.16
N GLY A 344 19.69 11.16 -4.37
CA GLY A 344 19.14 12.49 -4.67
C GLY A 344 17.81 12.72 -3.94
N VAL A 345 17.46 13.98 -3.66
CA VAL A 345 16.26 14.37 -2.89
C VAL A 345 14.95 13.96 -3.60
N ASP A 346 14.97 13.83 -4.93
CA ASP A 346 13.77 13.54 -5.75
C ASP A 346 13.48 12.03 -5.93
N ASP A 347 14.35 11.14 -5.42
CA ASP A 347 14.21 9.68 -5.60
C ASP A 347 13.11 9.07 -4.70
N ALA A 348 12.96 9.56 -3.46
CA ALA A 348 12.01 8.98 -2.51
C ALA A 348 10.54 9.11 -2.94
N ARG A 349 10.21 10.12 -3.74
CA ARG A 349 8.86 10.37 -4.26
C ARG A 349 8.62 9.80 -5.67
N SER A 350 9.70 9.35 -6.31
CA SER A 350 9.64 8.74 -7.63
C SER A 350 9.32 7.24 -7.52
N PHE A 351 8.61 6.71 -8.53
CA PHE A 351 8.40 5.28 -8.66
C PHE A 351 9.65 4.63 -9.25
N TRP A 352 10.50 4.06 -8.40
CA TRP A 352 11.79 3.49 -8.80
C TRP A 352 11.97 2.06 -8.31
N PRO A 353 11.38 1.06 -8.99
CA PRO A 353 11.47 -0.35 -8.59
C PRO A 353 12.89 -0.87 -8.35
N ARG A 354 13.87 -0.37 -9.11
CA ARG A 354 15.28 -0.82 -9.01
C ARG A 354 15.89 -0.65 -7.62
N ARG A 355 15.36 0.24 -6.78
CA ARG A 355 15.81 0.36 -5.39
C ARG A 355 15.75 -0.97 -4.64
N TRP A 356 14.78 -1.82 -4.98
CA TRP A 356 14.57 -3.11 -4.33
C TRP A 356 15.53 -4.19 -4.81
N VAL A 357 16.12 -4.02 -6.00
CA VAL A 357 17.20 -4.86 -6.51
C VAL A 357 18.51 -4.48 -5.83
N ALA A 358 18.82 -3.18 -5.75
CA ALA A 358 20.00 -2.69 -5.02
C ALA A 358 19.92 -2.98 -3.51
N ALA A 359 18.73 -2.92 -2.92
CA ALA A 359 18.49 -3.23 -1.51
C ALA A 359 18.74 -4.70 -1.14
N ALA A 360 18.73 -5.64 -2.09
CA ALA A 360 19.09 -7.04 -1.84
C ALA A 360 20.54 -7.18 -1.32
N SER A 361 21.38 -6.17 -1.57
CA SER A 361 22.75 -6.05 -1.06
C SER A 361 22.85 -5.40 0.33
N GLY A 362 21.73 -5.26 1.07
CA GLY A 362 21.71 -4.78 2.46
C GLY A 362 21.22 -3.33 2.67
N GLY A 363 20.62 -2.70 1.66
CA GLY A 363 20.25 -1.27 1.65
C GLY A 363 18.75 -0.95 1.75
N GLY A 364 17.91 -1.86 2.25
CA GLY A 364 16.46 -1.63 2.32
C GLY A 364 16.07 -0.69 3.46
N GLY A 365 15.46 0.46 3.13
CA GLY A 365 14.79 1.32 4.10
C GLY A 365 13.65 0.60 4.86
N PRO A 366 13.15 1.17 5.96
CA PRO A 366 12.09 0.58 6.78
C PRO A 366 10.77 0.45 6.00
N PHE A 367 10.50 -0.74 5.47
CA PHE A 367 9.28 -0.99 4.69
C PHE A 367 8.05 -1.16 5.59
N LEU A 368 7.33 -0.06 5.82
CA LEU A 368 6.17 0.03 6.73
C LEU A 368 4.80 -0.16 6.06
N ALA A 369 4.74 -0.53 4.77
CA ALA A 369 3.49 -0.70 4.02
C ALA A 369 2.54 -1.74 4.64
N PHE A 370 3.08 -2.64 5.46
CA PHE A 370 2.36 -3.71 6.16
C PHE A 370 2.24 -3.48 7.68
N GLY A 371 2.52 -2.25 8.14
CA GLY A 371 2.50 -1.87 9.54
C GLY A 371 3.73 -2.32 10.33
N GLY A 372 3.63 -2.30 11.66
CA GLY A 372 4.70 -2.65 12.58
C GLY A 372 4.24 -3.64 13.64
N ALA A 373 5.21 -4.31 14.28
CA ALA A 373 4.92 -5.23 15.37
C ALA A 373 4.23 -4.46 16.52
N PRO A 374 3.23 -5.05 17.19
CA PRO A 374 2.81 -6.46 17.09
C PRO A 374 1.70 -6.72 16.06
N PHE A 375 1.06 -5.68 15.52
CA PHE A 375 -0.07 -5.79 14.58
C PHE A 375 0.37 -5.83 13.11
N LEU A 376 1.44 -6.57 12.82
CA LEU A 376 1.93 -6.76 11.45
C LEU A 376 0.88 -7.45 10.59
N CYS A 377 0.70 -6.94 9.37
CA CYS A 377 -0.19 -7.55 8.39
C CYS A 377 0.26 -8.99 8.06
N PRO A 378 -0.65 -9.98 8.13
CA PRO A 378 -0.37 -11.37 7.75
C PRO A 378 0.14 -11.52 6.30
N ALA A 379 -0.28 -10.65 5.39
CA ALA A 379 0.08 -10.70 3.97
C ALA A 379 1.49 -10.18 3.65
N ARG A 380 2.27 -9.69 4.64
CA ARG A 380 3.51 -8.94 4.40
C ARG A 380 4.64 -9.71 3.69
N ALA A 381 4.70 -11.02 3.85
CA ALA A 381 5.89 -11.80 3.51
C ALA A 381 6.08 -11.90 1.99
N ALA A 382 5.17 -12.59 1.32
CA ALA A 382 5.16 -12.75 -0.13
C ALA A 382 3.76 -12.53 -0.71
N PHE A 383 2.72 -12.99 0.00
CA PHE A 383 1.34 -12.97 -0.47
C PHE A 383 0.88 -11.59 -0.98
N GLY A 384 0.98 -10.54 -0.16
CA GLY A 384 0.48 -9.21 -0.49
C GLY A 384 1.17 -8.64 -1.74
N PRO A 385 2.51 -8.54 -1.77
CA PRO A 385 3.25 -8.10 -2.95
C PRO A 385 2.98 -8.97 -4.19
N MET A 386 2.93 -10.31 -4.06
CA MET A 386 2.63 -11.21 -5.18
C MET A 386 1.22 -10.97 -5.74
N MET A 387 0.21 -10.81 -4.88
CA MET A 387 -1.15 -10.55 -5.30
C MET A 387 -1.25 -9.23 -6.07
N VAL A 388 -0.56 -8.17 -5.62
CA VAL A 388 -0.48 -6.91 -6.37
C VAL A 388 0.13 -7.15 -7.75
N ALA A 389 1.25 -7.88 -7.85
CA ALA A 389 1.88 -8.18 -9.13
C ALA A 389 0.99 -9.00 -10.07
N VAL A 390 0.29 -10.02 -9.57
CA VAL A 390 -0.65 -10.83 -10.38
C VAL A 390 -1.76 -9.95 -10.97
N LEU A 391 -2.41 -9.13 -10.13
CA LEU A 391 -3.52 -8.29 -10.56
C LEU A 391 -3.08 -7.21 -11.54
N VAL A 392 -1.93 -6.58 -11.29
CA VAL A 392 -1.36 -5.57 -12.19
C VAL A 392 -0.93 -6.20 -13.51
N ALA A 393 -0.22 -7.33 -13.49
CA ALA A 393 0.24 -7.99 -14.70
C ALA A 393 -0.93 -8.44 -15.58
N ALA A 394 -2.01 -8.98 -14.98
CA ALA A 394 -3.22 -9.35 -15.72
C ALA A 394 -3.88 -8.13 -16.40
N LEU A 395 -3.91 -6.98 -15.73
CA LEU A 395 -4.44 -5.73 -16.31
C LEU A 395 -3.53 -5.15 -17.41
N VAL A 396 -2.21 -5.22 -17.22
CA VAL A 396 -1.21 -4.78 -18.22
C VAL A 396 -1.33 -5.62 -19.48
N GLU A 397 -1.42 -6.96 -19.35
CA GLU A 397 -1.59 -7.86 -20.48
C GLU A 397 -2.91 -7.59 -21.22
N ALA A 398 -4.00 -7.37 -20.48
CA ALA A 398 -5.32 -7.15 -21.08
C ALA A 398 -5.49 -5.74 -21.69
N LEU A 399 -4.60 -4.80 -21.36
CA LEU A 399 -4.56 -3.44 -21.89
C LEU A 399 -3.25 -3.19 -22.66
N PRO A 400 -3.06 -3.75 -23.86
CA PRO A 400 -1.86 -3.47 -24.65
C PRO A 400 -1.79 -2.00 -25.09
N GLU A 401 -0.59 -1.41 -25.08
CA GLU A 401 -0.34 0.00 -25.47
C GLU A 401 -0.68 0.29 -26.93
N ALA A 402 -0.58 -0.71 -27.79
CA ALA A 402 -0.92 -0.62 -29.19
C ALA A 402 -2.43 -0.39 -29.42
N GLU A 403 -3.29 -0.86 -28.50
CA GLU A 403 -4.75 -0.81 -28.68
C GLU A 403 -5.44 0.18 -27.74
N PHE A 404 -4.86 0.45 -26.57
CA PHE A 404 -5.49 1.25 -25.52
C PHE A 404 -4.62 2.40 -25.02
N GLU A 405 -5.26 3.55 -24.84
CA GLU A 405 -4.72 4.75 -24.22
C GLU A 405 -5.56 5.19 -23.02
N MET A 406 -4.95 6.01 -22.15
CA MET A 406 -5.61 6.58 -20.97
C MET A 406 -6.05 8.01 -21.29
N ASP A 407 -7.32 8.33 -21.03
CA ASP A 407 -7.96 9.61 -21.33
C ASP A 407 -8.63 10.20 -20.06
N GLY A 408 -8.56 11.52 -19.89
CA GLY A 408 -9.20 12.26 -18.77
C GLY A 408 -8.38 13.43 -18.22
N MET A 409 -9.05 14.34 -17.48
CA MET A 409 -8.48 15.58 -16.89
C MET A 409 -7.26 15.36 -15.98
N LEU A 410 -7.06 14.14 -15.49
CA LEU A 410 -5.89 13.74 -14.72
C LEU A 410 -4.63 13.55 -15.58
N ALA A 411 -4.69 13.63 -16.91
CA ALA A 411 -3.50 13.72 -17.76
C ALA A 411 -2.58 14.89 -17.33
N GLY A 412 -3.15 15.97 -16.76
CA GLY A 412 -2.40 17.07 -16.15
C GLY A 412 -1.73 16.74 -14.81
N GLU A 413 -2.44 16.09 -13.87
CA GLU A 413 -1.83 15.65 -12.60
C GLU A 413 -0.84 14.50 -12.78
N MET A 414 -1.08 13.63 -13.78
CA MET A 414 -0.18 12.56 -14.19
C MET A 414 1.10 13.08 -14.87
N ALA A 415 1.12 14.36 -15.28
CA ALA A 415 2.27 15.02 -15.91
C ALA A 415 3.24 15.68 -14.91
N ASN A 416 2.90 15.75 -13.62
CA ASN A 416 3.80 16.32 -12.61
C ASN A 416 4.92 15.32 -12.28
N VAL A 417 6.04 15.49 -12.99
CA VAL A 417 7.27 14.70 -12.85
C VAL A 417 7.78 14.78 -11.42
N GLY A 418 8.17 13.64 -10.84
CA GLY A 418 8.73 13.56 -9.48
C GLY A 418 7.69 13.60 -8.36
N GLU A 419 6.41 13.80 -8.67
CA GLU A 419 5.33 13.75 -7.67
C GLU A 419 4.60 12.40 -7.68
N PRO A 420 4.36 11.78 -6.50
CA PRO A 420 3.59 10.55 -6.42
C PRO A 420 2.14 10.79 -6.87
N LEU A 421 1.52 9.76 -7.45
CA LEU A 421 0.08 9.73 -7.67
C LEU A 421 -0.68 9.99 -6.35
N SER A 422 -1.81 10.69 -6.47
CA SER A 422 -2.70 10.95 -5.34
C SER A 422 -3.15 9.64 -4.71
N ASN A 423 -2.92 9.50 -3.41
CA ASN A 423 -3.39 8.37 -2.62
C ASN A 423 -4.76 8.65 -1.96
N GLU A 424 -5.48 9.65 -2.47
CA GLU A 424 -6.84 9.94 -2.04
C GLU A 424 -7.85 8.91 -2.53
N ARG A 425 -8.96 8.79 -1.81
CA ARG A 425 -9.92 7.71 -2.02
C ARG A 425 -10.80 7.91 -3.26
N GLU A 426 -10.99 9.14 -3.68
CA GLU A 426 -11.79 9.54 -4.85
C GLU A 426 -10.92 9.76 -6.10
N ALA A 427 -9.59 9.72 -5.95
CA ALA A 427 -8.67 9.93 -7.05
C ALA A 427 -8.91 8.91 -8.17
N TYR A 428 -8.82 9.37 -9.42
CA TYR A 428 -8.95 8.57 -10.65
C TYR A 428 -10.36 8.00 -10.91
N GLY A 429 -11.41 8.50 -10.24
CA GLY A 429 -12.80 8.14 -10.56
C GLY A 429 -13.19 8.45 -12.01
N ASP A 430 -12.68 9.57 -12.53
CA ASP A 430 -12.98 10.05 -13.89
C ASP A 430 -12.01 9.53 -14.96
N LEU A 431 -10.99 8.75 -14.56
CA LEU A 431 -9.99 8.24 -15.50
C LEU A 431 -10.60 7.17 -16.41
N ARG A 432 -10.47 7.38 -17.72
CA ARG A 432 -11.01 6.49 -18.74
C ARG A 432 -9.90 5.80 -19.51
N VAL A 433 -10.22 4.62 -20.02
CA VAL A 433 -9.43 3.93 -21.04
C VAL A 433 -10.18 4.08 -22.35
N VAL A 434 -9.46 4.43 -23.42
CA VAL A 434 -10.00 4.56 -24.77
C VAL A 434 -9.30 3.55 -25.69
N ARG A 435 -10.09 2.84 -26.48
CA ARG A 435 -9.60 1.99 -27.56
C ARG A 435 -9.29 2.86 -28.78
N LYS A 436 -8.05 2.77 -29.27
CA LYS A 436 -7.53 3.53 -30.41
C LYS A 436 -8.33 3.26 -31.67
#